data_AF-A0A845QPN9-F1
#
_entry.id   AF-A0A845QPN9-F1
#
_cell.length_a   1.000
_cell.length_b   1.000
_cell.length_c   1.000
_cell.angle_alpha   90.00
_cell.angle_beta   90.00
_cell.angle_gamma   90.00
#
_symmetry.space_group_name_H-M   'P 1'
#
loop_
_entity.id
_entity.type
_entity.pdbx_description
1 polymer ?
#
loop_
_entity_poly.entity_id
_entity_poly.type
_entity_poly.pdbx_seq_one_letter_code
_entity_poly.pdbx_strand_id
1 'polypeptide(L)' 'MDKMTNTTVAKILEMHSVLYFIEAGRVFADSMFGGTEIFEEVIDVSDWSRKQLLHWLGY' A
#
# COMPACT_ATOMS: atom_id res chain seq x y z
N MET A 1 15.83 -8.53 -6.49
CA MET A 1 14.43 -8.37 -6.07
C MET A 1 13.65 -8.01 -7.31
N ASP A 2 12.90 -8.97 -7.85
CA ASP A 2 11.97 -8.70 -8.95
C ASP A 2 10.85 -7.80 -8.40
N LYS A 3 10.60 -6.66 -9.04
CA LYS A 3 9.51 -5.77 -8.63
C LYS A 3 8.18 -6.50 -8.76
N MET A 4 7.36 -6.45 -7.72
CA MET A 4 6.00 -6.98 -7.76
C MET A 4 5.18 -6.25 -8.83
N THR A 5 4.26 -6.97 -9.49
CA THR A 5 3.32 -6.33 -10.41
C THR A 5 2.30 -5.50 -9.64
N ASN A 6 1.92 -4.34 -10.17
CA ASN A 6 0.91 -3.46 -9.56
C ASN A 6 -0.39 -4.19 -9.21
N THR A 7 -0.78 -5.18 -10.03
CA THR A 7 -1.96 -6.01 -9.80
C THR A 7 -1.86 -6.84 -8.51
N THR A 8 -0.66 -7.27 -8.12
CA THR A 8 -0.48 -8.05 -6.89
C THR A 8 -0.47 -7.15 -5.66
N VAL A 9 0.18 -5.98 -5.75
CA VAL A 9 0.12 -4.96 -4.68
C VAL A 9 -1.32 -4.53 -4.42
N ALA A 10 -2.08 -4.20 -5.47
CA ALA A 10 -3.48 -3.83 -5.37
C ALA A 10 -4.33 -4.91 -4.65
N LYS A 11 -4.14 -6.19 -5.00
CA LYS A 11 -4.83 -7.31 -4.33
C LYS A 11 -4.49 -7.42 -2.83
N ILE A 12 -3.26 -7.14 -2.44
CA ILE A 12 -2.86 -7.16 -1.02
C ILE A 12 -3.52 -6.02 -0.26
N LEU A 13 -3.57 -4.82 -0.85
CA LEU A 13 -4.25 -3.67 -0.27
C LEU A 13 -5.77 -3.93 -0.13
N GLU A 14 -6.40 -4.50 -1.15
CA GLU A 14 -7.81 -4.93 -1.10
C GLU A 14 -8.07 -5.96 0.00
N MET A 15 -7.24 -6.99 0.09
CA MET A 15 -7.32 -8.03 1.12
C MET A 15 -7.26 -7.43 2.54
N HIS A 16 -6.54 -6.32 2.71
CA HIS A 16 -6.40 -5.63 3.98
C HIS A 16 -7.36 -4.46 4.17
N SER A 17 -8.24 -4.20 3.19
CA SER A 17 -9.20 -3.09 3.17
C SER A 17 -8.53 -1.71 3.29
N VAL A 18 -7.36 -1.56 2.65
CA VAL A 18 -6.64 -0.30 2.54
C VAL A 18 -7.10 0.40 1.26
N LEU A 19 -7.49 1.68 1.37
CA LEU A 19 -7.84 2.48 0.19
C LEU A 19 -6.59 2.74 -0.65
N TYR A 20 -6.74 2.68 -1.97
CA TYR A 20 -5.63 2.89 -2.89
C TYR A 20 -6.13 3.44 -4.23
N PHE A 21 -5.21 4.03 -5.00
CA PHE A 21 -5.43 4.34 -6.40
C PHE A 21 -4.23 3.93 -7.25
N ILE A 22 -4.43 3.90 -8.57
CA ILE A 22 -3.38 3.58 -9.54
C ILE A 22 -3.17 4.79 -10.44
N GLU A 23 -1.95 5.28 -10.51
CA GLU A 23 -1.56 6.39 -11.38
C GLU A 23 -0.25 6.06 -12.11
N ALA A 24 -0.21 6.30 -13.42
CA ALA A 24 0.96 6.04 -14.27
C ALA A 24 1.58 4.63 -14.10
N GLY A 25 0.75 3.62 -13.81
CA GLY A 25 1.23 2.26 -13.56
C GLY A 25 1.99 2.12 -12.24
N ARG A 26 1.59 2.86 -11.20
CA ARG A 26 2.08 2.73 -9.82
C ARG A 26 0.89 2.68 -8.88
N VAL A 27 1.05 2.00 -7.76
CA VAL A 27 -0.01 1.86 -6.74
C VAL A 27 0.28 2.82 -5.60
N PHE A 28 -0.72 3.58 -5.19
CA PHE A 28 -0.63 4.51 -4.07
C PHE A 28 -1.67 4.16 -3.02
N ALA A 29 -1.24 3.92 -1.78
CA ALA A 29 -2.11 3.54 -0.67
C ALA A 29 -2.35 4.74 0.26
N ASP A 30 -3.56 4.83 0.79
CA ASP A 30 -3.95 5.80 1.82
C ASP A 30 -3.12 5.57 3.08
N SER A 31 -2.48 6.63 3.57
CA SER A 31 -1.61 6.63 4.76
C SER A 31 -1.89 7.85 5.64
N MET A 32 -1.71 7.67 6.95
CA MET A 32 -1.79 8.70 7.98
C MET A 32 -0.41 9.02 8.55
N PHE A 33 0.52 9.43 7.69
CA PHE A 33 1.84 9.82 8.14
C PHE A 33 1.79 11.19 8.85
N GLY A 34 2.26 11.27 10.10
CA GLY A 34 2.28 12.51 10.87
C GLY A 34 0.88 13.10 11.16
N GLY A 35 -0.17 12.27 11.16
CA GLY A 35 -1.55 12.72 11.39
C GLY A 35 -2.18 13.50 10.23
N THR A 36 -1.59 13.43 9.04
CA THR A 36 -2.15 13.99 7.80
C THR A 36 -2.50 12.84 6.86
N GLU A 37 -3.70 12.87 6.26
CA GLU A 37 -4.08 11.95 5.20
C GLU A 37 -3.26 12.25 3.93
N ILE A 38 -2.44 11.30 3.51
CA ILE A 38 -1.65 11.35 2.28
C ILE A 38 -1.72 9.98 1.58
N PHE A 39 -1.27 9.92 0.33
CA PHE A 39 -1.12 8.64 -0.38
C PHE A 39 0.34 8.36 -0.67
N GLU A 40 0.81 7.15 -0.36
CA GLU A 40 2.20 6.71 -0.53
C GLU A 40 2.35 5.63 -1.61
N GLU A 41 3.40 5.75 -2.44
CA GLU A 41 3.71 4.75 -3.46
C GLU A 41 4.09 3.41 -2.82
N VAL A 42 3.36 2.35 -3.16
CA VAL A 42 3.59 0.99 -2.65
C VAL A 42 4.34 0.19 -3.70
N ILE A 43 5.60 -0.13 -3.38
CA ILE A 43 6.51 -0.83 -4.30
C ILE A 43 6.51 -2.35 -4.06
N ASP A 44 6.49 -2.78 -2.79
CA ASP A 44 6.44 -4.19 -2.40
C ASP A 44 5.94 -4.38 -0.97
N VAL A 45 4.95 -5.25 -0.79
CA VAL A 45 4.31 -5.61 0.49
C VAL A 45 3.93 -7.10 0.53
N SER A 46 4.55 -7.95 -0.30
CA SER A 46 4.15 -9.35 -0.50
C SER A 46 4.05 -10.17 0.78
N ASP A 47 4.98 -9.92 1.70
CA ASP A 47 5.19 -10.71 2.91
C ASP A 47 4.66 -10.00 4.17
N TRP A 48 3.93 -8.90 3.98
CA TRP A 48 3.48 -8.08 5.10
C TRP A 48 2.17 -8.61 5.66
N SER A 49 2.13 -8.79 6.98
CA SER A 49 0.87 -8.92 7.69
C SER A 49 0.10 -7.60 7.66
N ARG A 50 -1.23 -7.66 7.86
CA ARG A 50 -2.07 -6.47 8.02
C ARG A 50 -1.52 -5.47 9.04
N LYS A 51 -0.98 -5.96 10.17
CA LYS A 51 -0.43 -5.11 11.22
C LYS A 51 0.81 -4.36 10.75
N GLN A 52 1.70 -5.01 10.00
CA GLN A 52 2.89 -4.36 9.45
C GLN A 52 2.50 -3.32 8.40
N LEU A 53 1.55 -3.65 7.52
CA LEU A 53 1.03 -2.73 6.52
C LEU A 53 0.40 -1.48 7.14
N LEU A 54 -0.52 -1.66 8.10
CA LEU A 54 -1.17 -0.53 8.77
C LEU A 54 -0.18 0.33 9.55
N HIS A 55 0.77 -0.29 10.24
CA HIS A 55 1.80 0.44 10.97
C HIS A 55 2.69 1.28 10.05
N TRP A 56 3.09 0.74 8.89
CA TRP A 56 3.84 1.49 7.88
C TRP A 56 3.03 2.65 7.32
N LEU A 57 1.73 2.42 7.07
CA LEU A 57 0.79 3.46 6.64
C LEU A 57 0.41 4.46 7.74
N GLY A 58 0.88 4.30 8.99
CA GLY A 58 0.61 5.25 10.07
C GLY A 58 -0.75 5.11 10.79
N TYR A 59 -1.42 3.96 10.66
CA TYR A 59 -2.64 3.62 11.44
C TYR A 59 -2.34 2.88 12.75
#